data_AF-A0A142WU26-F1
#
_entry.id   AF-A0A142WU26-F1
#
_cell.length_a   1.000
_cell.length_b   1.000
_cell.length_c   1.000
_cell.angle_alpha   90.00
_cell.angle_beta   90.00
_cell.angle_gamma   90.00
#
_symmetry.space_group_name_H-M   'P 1'
#
loop_
_entity.id
_entity.type
_entity.pdbx_description
1 polymer ?
#
loop_
_entity_poly.entity_id
_entity_poly.type
_entity_poly.pdbx_seq_one_letter_code
_entity_poly.pdbx_strand_id
1 'polypeptide(L)'
;MDRLFWGVVLRTTQSALQAAPFILTGLIITGVLHRLMGHAATRRMFGSNTLTSLAQSWVIGMLLPGCSLGVIPIVKQMRLSGIAVGTIFAFALSSPLFDPMSLLYGLTLSKPETILAFALCSLVVVMVCGGLFDRWFPNTEVQAEEPRATPHGIRRVAAVLLVMMRESVGISAVLIGVGLLGAGLLSLFLPAGSLQRTMAHDNPWSPLLMTVIALPAYATPMMAMGQLGSMFQHGNSIGAAFILLTFGAGMNLGLVAWMGWNYGWKKTAIWFGLMLGFVIAFSYGIERPLYPREIEPADHTHAFDTYCQPFLPGFPPPNGYPAEIALKLRRETQPHEIIGAAALLVLAIGGAALRIFDPSQRVEAWLARPRDEATLPAGRWDIVLPGPVLAVASLAVIVAFSVMGCFAYYPSASESIEELRLANSEAMDGAMTRHAAHAEHWIPLCQSWNRRLLVGMYLRSGTVSDYVRMKSKIYRDQLELLEHMVEDEDPPEELRRQALTSTRAYLALSRAIRETEAKSSL
;
A
#
# COMPACT_ATOMS: atom_id res chain seq x y z
N MET A 1 -29.96 10.44 6.74
CA MET A 1 -28.65 11.12 6.56
C MET A 1 -27.60 10.52 7.47
N ASP A 2 -27.97 10.11 8.69
CA ASP A 2 -27.06 9.53 9.69
C ASP A 2 -26.20 8.39 9.17
N ARG A 3 -26.78 7.43 8.44
CA ARG A 3 -26.01 6.32 7.84
C ARG A 3 -24.87 6.81 6.95
N LEU A 4 -25.13 7.85 6.13
CA LEU A 4 -24.17 8.39 5.17
C LEU A 4 -23.00 9.04 5.90
N PHE A 5 -23.30 9.87 6.90
CA PHE A 5 -22.29 10.48 7.77
C PHE A 5 -21.43 9.43 8.47
N TRP A 6 -22.06 8.45 9.12
CA TRP A 6 -21.34 7.38 9.83
C TRP A 6 -20.53 6.46 8.90
N GLY A 7 -21.00 6.26 7.66
CA GLY A 7 -20.26 5.56 6.63
C GLY A 7 -18.96 6.27 6.26
N VAL A 8 -19.04 7.59 6.02
CA VAL A 8 -17.85 8.43 5.76
C VAL A 8 -16.87 8.37 6.93
N VAL A 9 -17.37 8.48 8.17
CA VAL A 9 -16.54 8.38 9.38
C VAL A 9 -15.80 7.05 9.45
N LEU A 10 -16.51 5.93 9.23
CA LEU A 10 -15.89 4.60 9.24
C LEU A 10 -14.80 4.48 8.17
N ARG A 11 -15.10 4.81 6.91
CA ARG A 11 -14.17 4.68 5.78
C ARG A 11 -12.95 5.58 5.91
N THR A 12 -13.15 6.82 6.38
CA THR A 12 -12.04 7.76 6.65
C THR A 12 -11.15 7.23 7.77
N THR A 13 -11.74 6.70 8.84
CA THR A 13 -10.98 6.17 9.99
C THR A 13 -10.21 4.89 9.63
N GLN A 14 -10.84 3.97 8.90
CA GLN A 14 -10.17 2.77 8.35
C GLN A 14 -8.97 3.17 7.48
N SER A 15 -9.18 4.08 6.53
CA SER A 15 -8.12 4.59 5.65
C SER A 15 -6.99 5.25 6.44
N ALA A 16 -7.30 6.00 7.50
CA ALA A 16 -6.32 6.66 8.33
C ALA A 16 -5.46 5.68 9.13
N LEU A 17 -6.07 4.64 9.71
CA LEU A 17 -5.37 3.59 10.45
C LEU A 17 -4.46 2.77 9.53
N GLN A 18 -4.99 2.34 8.38
CA GLN A 18 -4.22 1.59 7.37
C GLN A 18 -3.06 2.41 6.80
N ALA A 19 -3.25 3.72 6.61
CA ALA A 19 -2.21 4.62 6.09
C ALA A 19 -1.15 5.01 7.13
N ALA A 20 -1.46 4.94 8.42
CA ALA A 20 -0.61 5.43 9.50
C ALA A 20 0.86 4.93 9.46
N PRO A 21 1.15 3.62 9.35
CA PRO A 21 2.55 3.14 9.30
C PRO A 21 3.32 3.69 8.08
N PHE A 22 2.64 3.86 6.95
CA PHE A 22 3.23 4.40 5.72
C PHE A 22 3.45 5.91 5.80
N ILE A 23 2.53 6.66 6.41
CA ILE A 23 2.71 8.10 6.67
C ILE A 23 3.89 8.31 7.61
N LEU A 24 4.03 7.50 8.67
CA LEU A 24 5.18 7.54 9.57
C LEU A 24 6.49 7.31 8.81
N THR A 25 6.53 6.29 7.96
CA THR A 25 7.69 5.98 7.11
C THR A 25 8.01 7.15 6.18
N GLY A 26 7.00 7.78 5.58
CA GLY A 26 7.16 8.98 4.77
C GLY A 26 7.73 10.18 5.52
N LEU A 27 7.32 10.40 6.78
CA LEU A 27 7.89 11.43 7.64
C LEU A 27 9.36 11.14 7.99
N ILE A 28 9.71 9.88 8.27
CA ILE A 28 11.09 9.45 8.52
C ILE A 28 11.95 9.74 7.29
N ILE A 29 11.52 9.30 6.10
CA ILE A 29 12.24 9.56 4.84
C ILE A 29 12.38 11.06 4.61
N THR A 30 11.33 11.84 4.84
CA THR A 30 11.38 13.30 4.71
C THR A 30 12.39 13.94 5.67
N GLY A 31 12.42 13.51 6.93
CA GLY A 31 13.41 13.98 7.92
C GLY A 31 14.85 13.64 7.53
N VAL A 32 15.07 12.42 7.02
CA VAL A 32 16.36 11.96 6.50
C VAL A 32 16.80 12.78 5.28
N LEU A 33 15.92 12.98 4.30
CA LEU A 33 16.22 13.77 3.10
C LEU A 33 16.51 15.24 3.45
N HIS A 34 15.73 15.82 4.36
CA HIS A 34 15.88 17.21 4.76
C HIS A 34 17.16 17.47 5.55
N ARG A 35 17.48 16.65 6.56
CA ARG A 35 18.60 16.90 7.49
C ARG A 35 19.89 16.18 7.18
N LEU A 36 19.82 14.95 6.67
CA LEU A 36 21.00 14.13 6.44
C LEU A 36 21.53 14.33 5.03
N MET A 37 20.65 14.32 4.02
CA MET A 37 21.05 14.58 2.63
C MET A 37 21.20 16.06 2.30
N GLY A 38 20.22 16.89 2.66
CA GLY A 38 20.13 18.27 2.17
C GLY A 38 19.72 18.34 0.69
N HIS A 39 19.59 19.55 0.15
CA HIS A 39 19.03 19.77 -1.18
C HIS A 39 19.95 19.26 -2.31
N ALA A 40 21.25 19.60 -2.26
CA ALA A 40 22.19 19.20 -3.31
C ALA A 40 22.35 17.67 -3.43
N ALA A 41 22.50 16.96 -2.30
CA ALA A 41 22.64 15.50 -2.34
C ALA A 41 21.32 14.81 -2.76
N THR A 42 20.17 15.33 -2.32
CA THR A 42 18.86 14.83 -2.74
C THR A 42 18.69 14.98 -4.26
N ARG A 43 19.01 16.16 -4.82
CA ARG A 43 18.99 16.39 -6.27
C ARG A 43 19.96 15.47 -7.02
N ARG A 44 21.13 15.16 -6.45
CA ARG A 44 22.09 14.21 -7.03
C ARG A 44 21.57 12.77 -7.01
N MET A 45 20.84 12.37 -5.97
CA MET A 45 20.31 11.01 -5.85
C MET A 45 19.12 10.74 -6.76
N PHE A 46 18.21 11.70 -6.95
CA PHE A 46 17.03 11.51 -7.80
C PHE A 46 17.26 11.98 -9.24
N GLY A 47 18.23 12.87 -9.45
CA GLY A 47 18.39 13.60 -10.70
C GLY A 47 17.31 14.65 -10.90
N SER A 48 17.34 15.35 -12.04
CA SER A 48 16.27 16.28 -12.42
C SER A 48 16.26 16.48 -13.95
N ASN A 49 15.06 16.68 -14.50
CA ASN A 49 14.84 17.14 -15.88
C ASN A 49 15.51 16.28 -16.99
N THR A 50 15.63 14.97 -16.78
CA THR A 50 16.20 14.03 -17.77
C THR A 50 15.42 12.72 -17.79
N LEU A 51 15.44 11.99 -18.91
CA LEU A 51 14.83 10.66 -18.97
C LEU A 51 15.50 9.68 -17.98
N THR A 52 16.80 9.82 -17.77
CA THR A 52 17.54 9.05 -16.77
C THR A 52 17.06 9.34 -15.35
N SER A 53 16.73 10.60 -15.01
CA SER A 53 16.21 10.94 -13.68
C SER A 53 14.81 10.39 -13.44
N LEU A 54 13.96 10.33 -14.48
CA LEU A 54 12.65 9.67 -14.40
C LEU A 54 12.81 8.19 -14.06
N ALA A 55 13.63 7.45 -14.80
CA ALA A 55 13.87 6.03 -14.56
C ALA A 55 14.52 5.78 -13.19
N GLN A 56 15.52 6.60 -12.83
CA GLN A 56 16.20 6.53 -11.52
C GLN A 56 15.22 6.77 -10.36
N SER A 57 14.35 7.78 -10.48
CA SER A 57 13.35 8.09 -9.46
C SER A 57 12.25 7.03 -9.37
N TRP A 58 11.88 6.40 -10.49
CA TRP A 58 10.98 5.25 -10.51
C TRP A 58 11.58 4.06 -9.76
N VAL A 59 12.86 3.72 -10.00
CA VAL A 59 13.56 2.64 -9.29
C VAL A 59 13.67 2.94 -7.79
N ILE A 60 14.02 4.17 -7.41
CA ILE A 60 14.09 4.55 -5.99
C ILE A 60 12.72 4.44 -5.34
N GLY A 61 11.65 4.81 -6.05
CA GLY A 61 10.28 4.64 -5.57
C GLY A 61 9.96 3.17 -5.26
N MET A 62 10.23 2.25 -6.20
CA MET A 62 10.02 0.81 -5.97
C MET A 62 10.77 0.24 -4.77
N LEU A 63 11.93 0.82 -4.42
CA LEU A 63 12.71 0.33 -3.28
C LEU A 63 12.19 0.88 -1.95
N LEU A 64 11.68 2.11 -1.94
CA LEU A 64 11.26 2.78 -0.72
C LEU A 64 9.81 2.43 -0.38
N PRO A 65 9.56 1.80 0.79
CA PRO A 65 8.20 1.49 1.24
C PRO A 65 7.44 2.79 1.45
N GLY A 66 6.32 2.94 0.76
CA GLY A 66 5.51 4.13 0.81
C GLY A 66 4.08 3.85 0.39
N CYS A 67 3.18 4.77 0.75
CA CYS A 67 1.85 4.83 0.18
C CYS A 67 1.64 6.24 -0.42
N SER A 68 0.65 6.42 -1.27
CA SER A 68 0.42 7.73 -1.91
C SER A 68 0.20 8.87 -0.90
N LEU A 69 -0.29 8.61 0.33
CA LEU A 69 -0.38 9.60 1.41
C LEU A 69 0.97 9.87 2.09
N GLY A 70 1.76 8.82 2.37
CA GLY A 70 3.08 8.95 2.98
C GLY A 70 4.12 9.61 2.07
N VAL A 71 3.88 9.59 0.75
CA VAL A 71 4.76 10.24 -0.23
C VAL A 71 4.56 11.76 -0.28
N ILE A 72 3.44 12.31 0.18
CA ILE A 72 3.15 13.77 0.20
C ILE A 72 4.29 14.61 0.83
N PRO A 73 4.77 14.32 2.07
CA PRO A 73 5.88 15.07 2.65
C PRO A 73 7.20 14.85 1.88
N ILE A 74 7.40 13.69 1.26
CA ILE A 74 8.59 13.38 0.47
C ILE A 74 8.63 14.24 -0.81
N VAL A 75 7.53 14.30 -1.57
CA VAL A 75 7.46 15.08 -2.81
C VAL A 75 7.61 16.58 -2.56
N LYS A 76 7.11 17.06 -1.41
CA LYS A 76 7.36 18.43 -0.95
C LYS A 76 8.86 18.67 -0.74
N GLN A 77 9.57 17.75 -0.09
CA GLN A 77 11.01 17.87 0.13
C GLN A 77 11.81 17.71 -1.17
N MET A 78 11.38 16.87 -2.11
CA MET A 78 11.98 16.76 -3.43
C MET A 78 11.85 18.06 -4.22
N ARG A 79 10.68 18.71 -4.16
CA ARG A 79 10.47 20.04 -4.78
C ARG A 79 11.38 21.10 -4.18
N LEU A 80 11.52 21.12 -2.84
CA LEU A 80 12.45 22.03 -2.16
C LEU A 80 13.91 21.75 -2.56
N SER A 81 14.24 20.52 -2.93
CA SER A 81 15.56 20.14 -3.42
C SER A 81 15.80 20.50 -4.90
N GLY A 82 14.85 21.20 -5.55
CA GLY A 82 14.99 21.63 -6.94
C GLY A 82 14.86 20.50 -7.96
N ILE A 83 14.08 19.44 -7.65
CA ILE A 83 13.80 18.34 -8.57
C ILE A 83 12.60 18.70 -9.45
N ALA A 84 12.70 18.42 -10.75
CA ALA A 84 11.64 18.65 -11.73
C ALA A 84 10.38 17.81 -11.45
N VAL A 85 9.23 18.35 -11.82
CA VAL A 85 7.92 17.78 -11.52
C VAL A 85 7.75 16.36 -12.07
N GLY A 86 8.14 16.11 -13.32
CA GLY A 86 8.05 14.77 -13.90
C GLY A 86 8.83 13.74 -13.08
N THR A 87 10.02 14.12 -12.60
CA THR A 87 10.88 13.27 -11.74
C THR A 87 10.27 13.05 -10.36
N ILE A 88 9.64 14.06 -9.77
CA ILE A 88 8.89 13.92 -8.51
C ILE A 88 7.74 12.93 -8.67
N PHE A 89 6.96 13.03 -9.74
CA PHE A 89 5.83 12.13 -9.98
C PHE A 89 6.25 10.72 -10.37
N ALA A 90 7.41 10.56 -11.00
CA ALA A 90 8.00 9.25 -11.26
C ALA A 90 8.21 8.46 -9.96
N PHE A 91 8.78 9.12 -8.95
CA PHE A 91 8.89 8.58 -7.60
C PHE A 91 7.52 8.39 -6.94
N ALA A 92 6.65 9.40 -7.03
CA ALA A 92 5.38 9.40 -6.31
C ALA A 92 4.42 8.30 -6.75
N LEU A 93 4.41 7.99 -8.05
CA LEU A 93 3.59 6.92 -8.61
C LEU A 93 4.23 5.56 -8.32
N SER A 94 5.52 5.38 -8.55
CA SER A 94 6.19 4.07 -8.41
C SER A 94 6.21 3.52 -6.97
N SER A 95 6.42 4.38 -5.97
CA SER A 95 6.57 3.96 -4.57
C SER A 95 5.41 3.13 -4.03
N PRO A 96 4.14 3.56 -4.12
CA PRO A 96 3.00 2.74 -3.70
C PRO A 96 2.65 1.58 -4.66
N LEU A 97 3.07 1.63 -5.94
CA LEU A 97 2.65 0.61 -6.90
C LEU A 97 3.46 -0.68 -6.78
N PHE A 98 4.77 -0.57 -6.59
CA PHE A 98 5.69 -1.71 -6.69
C PHE A 98 6.74 -1.70 -5.59
N ASP A 99 6.34 -1.33 -4.37
CA ASP A 99 7.17 -1.60 -3.20
C ASP A 99 7.42 -3.12 -3.04
N PRO A 100 8.48 -3.55 -2.32
CA PRO A 100 8.85 -4.96 -2.26
C PRO A 100 7.74 -5.88 -1.71
N MET A 101 6.96 -5.39 -0.74
CA MET A 101 5.83 -6.12 -0.16
C MET A 101 4.71 -6.28 -1.17
N SER A 102 4.35 -5.19 -1.86
CA SER A 102 3.28 -5.17 -2.87
C SER A 102 3.64 -6.02 -4.08
N LEU A 103 4.89 -5.96 -4.56
CA LEU A 103 5.38 -6.83 -5.63
C LEU A 103 5.23 -8.31 -5.24
N LEU A 104 5.73 -8.66 -4.06
CA LEU A 104 5.66 -10.03 -3.57
C LEU A 104 4.22 -10.49 -3.38
N TYR A 105 3.36 -9.63 -2.83
CA TYR A 105 1.93 -9.89 -2.68
C TYR A 105 1.22 -10.05 -4.02
N GLY A 106 1.50 -9.19 -4.99
CA GLY A 106 1.01 -9.32 -6.37
C GLY A 106 1.43 -10.63 -7.02
N LEU A 107 2.70 -11.05 -6.84
CA LEU A 107 3.24 -12.32 -7.33
C LEU A 107 2.60 -13.55 -6.66
N THR A 108 2.02 -13.40 -5.46
CA THR A 108 1.27 -14.48 -4.80
C THR A 108 -0.11 -14.70 -5.42
N LEU A 109 -0.69 -13.64 -5.97
CA LEU A 109 -2.06 -13.61 -6.44
C LEU A 109 -2.19 -13.76 -7.95
N SER A 110 -1.10 -13.48 -8.68
CA SER A 110 -1.11 -13.31 -10.12
C SER A 110 0.04 -14.04 -10.76
N LYS A 111 -0.13 -14.36 -12.05
CA LYS A 111 0.97 -14.85 -12.88
C LYS A 111 2.10 -13.81 -12.91
N PRO A 112 3.37 -14.18 -12.71
CA PRO A 112 4.49 -13.24 -12.69
C PRO A 112 4.54 -12.32 -13.91
N GLU A 113 4.19 -12.85 -15.08
CA GLU A 113 4.14 -12.13 -16.34
C GLU A 113 3.22 -10.90 -16.26
N THR A 114 2.09 -11.00 -15.56
CA THR A 114 1.12 -9.90 -15.39
C THR A 114 1.70 -8.80 -14.50
N ILE A 115 2.35 -9.16 -13.39
CA ILE A 115 2.94 -8.19 -12.45
C ILE A 115 4.12 -7.47 -13.11
N LEU A 116 4.97 -8.20 -13.84
CA LEU A 116 6.07 -7.61 -14.61
C LEU A 116 5.54 -6.69 -15.72
N ALA A 117 4.47 -7.08 -16.41
CA ALA A 117 3.82 -6.22 -17.41
C ALA A 117 3.27 -4.94 -16.78
N PHE A 118 2.61 -5.02 -15.62
CA PHE A 118 2.12 -3.84 -14.90
C PHE A 118 3.28 -2.91 -14.50
N ALA A 119 4.38 -3.47 -13.99
CA ALA A 119 5.57 -2.70 -13.66
C ALA A 119 6.14 -1.98 -14.89
N LEU A 120 6.31 -2.70 -16.01
CA LEU A 120 6.80 -2.13 -17.26
C LEU A 120 5.87 -1.06 -17.82
N CYS A 121 4.55 -1.31 -17.85
CA CYS A 121 3.56 -0.32 -18.27
C CYS A 121 3.62 0.93 -17.39
N SER A 122 3.75 0.79 -16.07
CA SER A 122 3.89 1.95 -15.18
C SER A 122 5.16 2.75 -15.45
N LEU A 123 6.28 2.07 -15.74
CA LEU A 123 7.54 2.72 -16.09
C LEU A 123 7.36 3.52 -17.38
N VAL A 124 6.74 2.92 -18.42
CA VAL A 124 6.49 3.61 -19.69
C VAL A 124 5.55 4.81 -19.49
N VAL A 125 4.47 4.66 -18.72
CA VAL A 125 3.54 5.75 -18.38
C VAL A 125 4.31 6.89 -17.72
N VAL A 126 5.12 6.62 -16.70
CA VAL A 126 5.91 7.62 -15.99
C VAL A 126 6.92 8.30 -16.92
N MET A 127 7.64 7.54 -17.74
CA MET A 127 8.64 8.06 -18.65
C MET A 127 8.04 8.98 -19.70
N VAL A 128 6.90 8.57 -20.28
CA VAL A 128 6.21 9.35 -21.32
C VAL A 128 5.50 10.55 -20.71
N CYS A 129 4.67 10.36 -19.68
CA CYS A 129 3.93 11.46 -19.06
C CYS A 129 4.87 12.46 -18.38
N GLY A 130 5.86 11.98 -17.62
CA GLY A 130 6.85 12.81 -16.96
C GLY A 130 7.73 13.56 -17.97
N GLY A 131 8.22 12.87 -19.01
CA GLY A 131 9.04 13.47 -20.06
C GLY A 131 8.29 14.50 -20.90
N LEU A 132 7.05 14.22 -21.29
CA LEU A 132 6.20 15.18 -21.99
C LEU A 132 5.89 16.39 -21.11
N PHE A 133 5.59 16.18 -19.83
CA PHE A 133 5.31 17.26 -18.90
C PHE A 133 6.51 18.18 -18.70
N ASP A 134 7.69 17.62 -18.43
CA ASP A 134 8.92 18.40 -18.25
C ASP A 134 9.31 19.14 -19.54
N ARG A 135 9.02 18.55 -20.71
CA ARG A 135 9.22 19.21 -22.02
C ARG A 135 8.26 20.36 -22.28
N TRP A 136 6.98 20.22 -21.92
CA TRP A 136 5.97 21.27 -22.12
C TRP A 136 6.04 22.38 -21.07
N PHE A 137 6.50 22.05 -19.87
CA PHE A 137 6.64 22.98 -18.75
C PHE A 137 8.08 22.96 -18.21
N PRO A 138 9.04 23.53 -18.96
CA PRO A 138 10.41 23.65 -18.48
C PRO A 138 10.48 24.59 -17.26
N ASN A 139 11.57 24.48 -16.48
CA ASN A 139 11.87 25.33 -15.32
C ASN A 139 10.85 25.24 -14.18
N THR A 140 10.39 24.03 -13.85
CA THR A 140 9.54 23.78 -12.67
C THR A 140 10.33 23.66 -11.36
N GLU A 141 11.66 23.60 -11.44
CA GLU A 141 12.56 23.53 -10.31
C GLU A 141 12.49 24.80 -9.45
N VAL A 142 12.55 24.64 -8.12
CA VAL A 142 12.60 25.75 -7.18
C VAL A 142 14.01 25.85 -6.60
N GLN A 143 14.54 27.07 -6.51
CA GLN A 143 15.76 27.34 -5.76
C GLN A 143 15.39 27.62 -4.30
N ALA A 144 15.46 26.61 -3.44
CA ALA A 144 15.32 26.77 -2.01
C ALA A 144 16.70 26.84 -1.33
N GLU A 145 16.81 27.67 -0.30
CA GLU A 145 18.04 27.81 0.49
C GLU A 145 18.42 26.47 1.15
N GLU A 146 19.71 26.14 1.18
CA GLU A 146 20.16 24.89 1.77
C GLU A 146 19.90 24.87 3.29
N PRO A 147 19.37 23.76 3.83
CA PRO A 147 19.23 23.60 5.27
C PRO A 147 20.59 23.72 5.95
N ARG A 148 20.64 24.47 7.05
CA ARG A 148 21.88 24.60 7.84
C ARG A 148 22.34 23.22 8.31
N ALA A 149 23.62 22.92 8.08
CA ALA A 149 24.22 21.67 8.52
C ALA A 149 24.13 21.56 10.05
N THR A 150 23.67 20.40 10.54
CA THR A 150 23.58 20.13 11.96
C THR A 150 24.84 19.43 12.47
N PRO A 151 25.35 19.82 13.65
CA PRO A 151 26.51 19.17 14.27
C PRO A 151 26.30 17.66 14.44
N HIS A 152 27.40 16.93 14.45
CA HIS A 152 27.41 15.48 14.62
C HIS A 152 26.87 15.04 16.00
N GLY A 153 26.43 13.78 16.09
CA GLY A 153 25.93 13.16 17.32
C GLY A 153 24.43 13.34 17.55
N ILE A 154 24.00 13.33 18.82
CA ILE A 154 22.57 13.26 19.20
C ILE A 154 21.74 14.45 18.71
N ARG A 155 22.37 15.62 18.49
CA ARG A 155 21.72 16.81 17.94
C ARG A 155 21.19 16.60 16.53
N ARG A 156 21.89 15.79 15.73
CA ARG A 156 21.47 15.42 14.37
C ARG A 156 20.21 14.57 14.38
N VAL A 157 20.16 13.57 15.27
CA VAL A 157 18.96 12.73 15.45
C VAL A 157 17.78 13.56 15.95
N ALA A 158 18.02 14.44 16.92
CA ALA A 158 17.00 15.38 17.40
C ALA A 158 16.49 16.31 16.28
N ALA A 159 17.37 16.77 15.39
CA ALA A 159 16.99 17.62 14.27
C ALA A 159 16.13 16.89 13.23
N VAL A 160 16.39 15.60 12.97
CA VAL A 160 15.53 14.74 12.14
C VAL A 160 14.15 14.60 12.80
N LEU A 161 14.11 14.28 14.10
CA LEU A 161 12.86 14.12 14.84
C LEU A 161 12.03 15.41 14.88
N LEU A 162 12.67 16.58 15.05
CA LEU A 162 11.98 17.86 15.00
C LEU A 162 11.35 18.14 13.63
N VAL A 163 12.02 17.76 12.54
CA VAL A 163 11.44 17.88 11.20
C VAL A 163 10.23 16.97 11.07
N MET A 164 10.30 15.72 11.55
CA MET A 164 9.16 14.80 11.55
C MET A 164 7.97 15.37 12.33
N MET A 165 8.20 15.90 13.53
CA MET A 165 7.17 16.53 14.36
C MET A 165 6.55 17.74 13.66
N ARG A 166 7.36 18.68 13.15
CA ARG A 166 6.84 19.88 12.46
C ARG A 166 6.07 19.52 11.19
N GLU A 167 6.55 18.54 10.42
CA GLU A 167 5.91 18.13 9.17
C GLU A 167 4.59 17.38 9.43
N SER A 168 4.46 16.64 10.54
CA SER A 168 3.22 15.95 10.93
C SER A 168 2.01 16.86 11.23
N VAL A 169 2.23 18.16 11.44
CA VAL A 169 1.16 19.17 11.68
C VAL A 169 1.25 20.32 10.67
N GLY A 170 2.04 20.14 9.62
CA GLY A 170 2.27 21.11 8.56
C GLY A 170 1.23 21.04 7.44
N ILE A 171 1.56 21.66 6.30
CA ILE A 171 0.71 21.61 5.09
C ILE A 171 0.50 20.17 4.60
N SER A 172 1.49 19.29 4.77
CA SER A 172 1.38 17.89 4.38
C SER A 172 0.27 17.17 5.15
N ALA A 173 0.06 17.49 6.44
CA ALA A 173 -1.03 16.93 7.22
C ALA A 173 -2.41 17.34 6.67
N VAL A 174 -2.55 18.59 6.22
CA VAL A 174 -3.78 19.08 5.58
C VAL A 174 -4.02 18.34 4.26
N LEU A 175 -2.99 18.17 3.43
CA LEU A 175 -3.10 17.45 2.15
C LEU A 175 -3.39 15.96 2.34
N ILE A 176 -2.77 15.31 3.34
CA ILE A 176 -3.10 13.94 3.75
C ILE A 176 -4.57 13.87 4.18
N GLY A 177 -5.04 14.84 4.97
CA GLY A 177 -6.45 14.97 5.35
C GLY A 177 -7.38 15.07 4.15
N VAL A 178 -7.03 15.84 3.11
CA VAL A 178 -7.79 15.92 1.85
C VAL A 178 -7.85 14.55 1.16
N GLY A 179 -6.74 13.81 1.12
CA GLY A 179 -6.70 12.45 0.57
C GLY A 179 -7.60 11.47 1.33
N LEU A 180 -7.54 11.48 2.66
CA LEU A 180 -8.38 10.64 3.53
C LEU A 180 -9.87 10.97 3.42
N LEU A 181 -10.19 12.28 3.36
CA LEU A 181 -11.57 12.73 3.16
C LEU A 181 -12.09 12.30 1.78
N GLY A 182 -11.26 12.34 0.73
CA GLY A 182 -11.61 11.81 -0.58
C GLY A 182 -12.07 10.36 -0.54
N ALA A 183 -11.31 9.53 0.17
CA ALA A 183 -11.61 8.11 0.37
C ALA A 183 -12.94 7.90 1.10
N GLY A 184 -13.20 8.70 2.14
CA GLY A 184 -14.46 8.66 2.89
C GLY A 184 -15.65 9.14 2.08
N LEU A 185 -15.52 10.27 1.38
CA LEU A 185 -16.60 10.86 0.59
C LEU A 185 -17.04 9.97 -0.58
N LEU A 186 -16.15 9.14 -1.10
CA LEU A 186 -16.49 8.16 -2.13
C LEU A 186 -17.64 7.23 -1.69
N SER A 187 -17.72 6.88 -0.40
CA SER A 187 -18.78 6.01 0.13
C SER A 187 -20.17 6.64 0.09
N LEU A 188 -20.28 7.96 -0.08
CA LEU A 188 -21.57 8.65 -0.24
C LEU A 188 -22.22 8.35 -1.59
N PHE A 189 -21.39 8.12 -2.61
CA PHE A 189 -21.85 7.96 -4.00
C PHE A 189 -22.00 6.49 -4.41
N LEU A 190 -21.47 5.56 -3.62
CA LEU A 190 -21.44 4.14 -3.93
C LEU A 190 -22.32 3.35 -2.94
N PRO A 191 -23.55 2.96 -3.31
CA PRO A 191 -24.38 2.07 -2.50
C PRO A 191 -23.69 0.72 -2.25
N ALA A 192 -24.06 0.07 -1.14
CA ALA A 192 -23.61 -1.29 -0.83
C ALA A 192 -23.88 -2.25 -2.00
N GLY A 193 -22.90 -3.07 -2.38
CA GLY A 193 -23.00 -4.05 -3.45
C GLY A 193 -23.03 -3.48 -4.88
N SER A 194 -23.01 -2.15 -5.05
CA SER A 194 -23.14 -1.53 -6.39
C SER A 194 -21.98 -1.82 -7.35
N LEU A 195 -20.83 -2.25 -6.83
CA LEU A 195 -19.63 -2.53 -7.62
C LEU A 195 -19.39 -4.03 -7.85
N GLN A 196 -20.26 -4.90 -7.33
CA GLN A 196 -20.01 -6.34 -7.32
C GLN A 196 -19.95 -6.95 -8.72
N ARG A 197 -20.72 -6.46 -9.68
CA ARG A 197 -20.78 -7.01 -11.06
C ARG A 197 -20.14 -6.11 -12.11
N THR A 198 -19.57 -4.98 -11.69
CA THR A 198 -19.26 -3.86 -12.59
C THR A 198 -17.92 -4.02 -13.30
N MET A 199 -17.03 -4.87 -12.74
CA MET A 199 -15.64 -5.05 -13.21
C MET A 199 -15.43 -6.34 -14.02
N ALA A 200 -16.51 -6.96 -14.51
CA ALA A 200 -16.45 -8.14 -15.35
C ALA A 200 -15.58 -7.92 -16.60
N HIS A 201 -14.80 -8.93 -16.98
CA HIS A 201 -13.91 -8.83 -18.15
C HIS A 201 -14.64 -8.53 -19.46
N ASP A 202 -15.83 -9.10 -19.65
CA ASP A 202 -16.62 -8.93 -20.87
C ASP A 202 -17.19 -7.52 -21.04
N ASN A 203 -17.12 -6.68 -20.00
CA ASN A 203 -17.60 -5.31 -20.06
C ASN A 203 -16.48 -4.35 -20.56
N PRO A 204 -16.61 -3.79 -21.78
CA PRO A 204 -15.60 -2.88 -22.32
C PRO A 204 -15.46 -1.58 -21.51
N TRP A 205 -16.45 -1.25 -20.67
CA TRP A 205 -16.44 -0.05 -19.84
C TRP A 205 -15.74 -0.22 -18.49
N SER A 206 -15.35 -1.45 -18.10
CA SER A 206 -14.75 -1.70 -16.79
C SER A 206 -13.49 -0.86 -16.52
N PRO A 207 -12.52 -0.72 -17.44
CA PRO A 207 -11.40 0.20 -17.25
C PRO A 207 -11.82 1.65 -17.01
N LEU A 208 -12.80 2.15 -17.77
CA LEU A 208 -13.28 3.53 -17.66
C LEU A 208 -14.04 3.78 -16.34
N LEU A 209 -14.90 2.85 -15.94
CA LEU A 209 -15.62 2.93 -14.66
C LEU A 209 -14.63 2.86 -13.51
N MET A 210 -13.64 1.98 -13.59
CA MET A 210 -12.61 1.88 -12.58
C MET A 210 -11.80 3.15 -12.43
N THR A 211 -11.56 3.88 -13.52
CA THR A 211 -10.87 5.18 -13.47
C THR A 211 -11.61 6.20 -12.63
N VAL A 212 -12.94 6.28 -12.79
CA VAL A 212 -13.79 7.22 -12.04
C VAL A 212 -13.81 6.88 -10.55
N ILE A 213 -13.77 5.60 -10.20
CA ILE A 213 -13.78 5.12 -8.82
C ILE A 213 -12.39 5.23 -8.18
N ALA A 214 -11.34 4.81 -8.89
CA ALA A 214 -9.98 4.71 -8.40
C ALA A 214 -9.34 6.08 -8.11
N LEU A 215 -9.74 7.14 -8.80
CA LEU A 215 -9.16 8.47 -8.61
C LEU A 215 -9.50 9.11 -7.24
N PRO A 216 -10.77 9.12 -6.80
CA PRO A 216 -11.13 9.53 -5.44
C PRO A 216 -10.88 8.42 -4.41
N ALA A 217 -10.84 7.16 -4.84
CA ALA A 217 -10.48 6.06 -3.95
C ALA A 217 -9.03 6.18 -3.54
N TYR A 218 -8.79 6.10 -2.23
CA TYR A 218 -7.47 5.81 -1.71
C TYR A 218 -7.41 4.32 -1.39
N ALA A 219 -6.37 3.66 -1.87
CA ALA A 219 -6.02 2.32 -1.46
C ALA A 219 -4.60 2.29 -0.92
N THR A 220 -4.41 1.64 0.22
CA THR A 220 -3.05 1.25 0.61
C THR A 220 -2.52 0.21 -0.39
N PRO A 221 -1.19 0.11 -0.56
CA PRO A 221 -0.60 -0.86 -1.49
C PRO A 221 -1.07 -2.29 -1.23
N MET A 222 -1.13 -2.70 0.04
CA MET A 222 -1.64 -4.02 0.46
C MET A 222 -3.11 -4.22 0.10
N MET A 223 -3.96 -3.21 0.29
CA MET A 223 -5.38 -3.30 -0.06
C MET A 223 -5.58 -3.40 -1.57
N ALA A 224 -4.88 -2.57 -2.35
CA ALA A 224 -4.97 -2.59 -3.81
C ALA A 224 -4.50 -3.93 -4.38
N MET A 225 -3.40 -4.50 -3.85
CA MET A 225 -2.95 -5.81 -4.29
C MET A 225 -3.92 -6.93 -3.86
N GLY A 226 -4.53 -6.82 -2.68
CA GLY A 226 -5.61 -7.73 -2.23
C GLY A 226 -6.79 -7.75 -3.20
N GLN A 227 -7.24 -6.57 -3.59
CA GLN A 227 -8.31 -6.39 -4.56
C GLN A 227 -7.93 -6.93 -5.94
N LEU A 228 -6.72 -6.64 -6.41
CA LEU A 228 -6.18 -7.18 -7.65
C LEU A 228 -6.21 -8.72 -7.68
N GLY A 229 -5.86 -9.38 -6.56
CA GLY A 229 -5.96 -10.84 -6.47
C GLY A 229 -7.38 -11.36 -6.53
N SER A 230 -8.31 -10.73 -5.81
CA SER A 230 -9.73 -11.06 -5.91
C SER A 230 -10.26 -10.85 -7.33
N MET A 231 -9.86 -9.77 -8.00
CA MET A 231 -10.23 -9.51 -9.39
C MET A 231 -9.77 -10.65 -10.32
N PHE A 232 -8.52 -11.09 -10.20
CA PHE A 232 -8.01 -12.16 -11.04
C PHE A 232 -8.65 -13.52 -10.73
N GLN A 233 -8.99 -13.78 -9.47
CA GLN A 233 -9.70 -15.00 -9.07
C GLN A 233 -11.11 -15.07 -9.68
N HIS A 234 -11.83 -13.95 -9.71
CA HIS A 234 -13.19 -13.89 -10.25
C HIS A 234 -13.22 -13.65 -11.77
N GLY A 235 -12.07 -13.65 -12.45
CA GLY A 235 -12.01 -13.42 -13.90
C GLY A 235 -12.41 -11.99 -14.32
N ASN A 236 -12.23 -11.00 -13.44
CA ASN A 236 -12.50 -9.58 -13.74
C ASN A 236 -11.45 -8.96 -14.67
N SER A 237 -11.75 -7.76 -15.19
CA SER A 237 -10.91 -7.03 -16.15
C SER A 237 -9.51 -6.75 -15.61
N ILE A 238 -8.48 -7.12 -16.39
CA ILE A 238 -7.08 -6.87 -16.06
C ILE A 238 -6.71 -5.40 -16.22
N GLY A 239 -7.27 -4.74 -17.24
CA GLY A 239 -7.12 -3.31 -17.45
C GLY A 239 -7.70 -2.50 -16.30
N ALA A 240 -8.85 -2.90 -15.76
CA ALA A 240 -9.40 -2.32 -14.54
C ALA A 240 -8.47 -2.53 -13.33
N ALA A 241 -7.86 -3.71 -13.19
CA ALA A 241 -6.89 -3.97 -12.12
C ALA A 241 -5.63 -3.08 -12.24
N PHE A 242 -5.14 -2.85 -13.46
CA PHE A 242 -4.02 -1.94 -13.70
C PHE A 242 -4.37 -0.49 -13.36
N ILE A 243 -5.60 -0.05 -13.67
CA ILE A 243 -6.12 1.27 -13.31
C ILE A 243 -6.27 1.43 -11.80
N LEU A 244 -6.80 0.41 -11.11
CA LEU A 244 -6.89 0.37 -9.65
C LEU A 244 -5.50 0.53 -9.02
N LEU A 245 -4.52 -0.23 -9.51
CA LEU A 245 -3.17 -0.16 -9.01
C LEU A 245 -2.54 1.21 -9.28
N THR A 246 -2.73 1.76 -10.48
CA THR A 246 -2.12 3.05 -10.87
C THR A 246 -2.74 4.26 -10.19
N PHE A 247 -4.07 4.35 -10.13
CA PHE A 247 -4.74 5.51 -9.56
C PHE A 247 -5.18 5.30 -8.11
N GLY A 248 -5.68 4.12 -7.76
CA GLY A 248 -6.16 3.83 -6.40
C GLY A 248 -5.02 3.71 -5.39
N ALA A 249 -3.95 2.97 -5.72
CA ALA A 249 -2.76 2.92 -4.87
C ALA A 249 -1.79 4.08 -5.16
N GLY A 250 -1.58 4.38 -6.45
CA GLY A 250 -0.58 5.36 -6.89
C GLY A 250 -0.94 6.83 -6.66
N MET A 251 -2.21 7.17 -6.52
CA MET A 251 -2.65 8.55 -6.35
C MET A 251 -3.67 8.73 -5.23
N ASN A 252 -3.96 9.99 -4.93
CA ASN A 252 -5.05 10.41 -4.07
C ASN A 252 -5.34 11.90 -4.29
N LEU A 253 -6.48 12.38 -3.78
CA LEU A 253 -6.87 13.80 -3.86
C LEU A 253 -5.87 14.75 -3.19
N GLY A 254 -5.10 14.30 -2.20
CA GLY A 254 -4.05 15.08 -1.54
C GLY A 254 -2.87 15.40 -2.47
N LEU A 255 -2.40 14.44 -3.28
CA LEU A 255 -1.37 14.65 -4.30
C LEU A 255 -1.88 15.55 -5.43
N VAL A 256 -3.14 15.38 -5.84
CA VAL A 256 -3.80 16.27 -6.83
C VAL A 256 -3.82 17.71 -6.29
N ALA A 257 -4.27 17.90 -5.05
CA ALA A 257 -4.34 19.20 -4.39
C ALA A 257 -2.94 19.83 -4.22
N TRP A 258 -1.94 19.02 -3.86
CA TRP A 258 -0.55 19.47 -3.77
C TRP A 258 -0.05 20.01 -5.11
N MET A 259 -0.32 19.31 -6.22
CA MET A 259 0.07 19.77 -7.55
C MET A 259 -0.65 21.04 -7.95
N GLY A 260 -1.97 21.09 -7.71
CA GLY A 260 -2.82 22.25 -7.99
C GLY A 260 -2.33 23.51 -7.26
N TRP A 261 -1.98 23.37 -5.98
CA TRP A 261 -1.46 24.47 -5.17
C TRP A 261 -0.09 24.95 -5.67
N ASN A 262 0.83 24.03 -5.97
CA ASN A 262 2.23 24.38 -6.24
C ASN A 262 2.51 24.77 -7.70
N TYR A 263 1.74 24.26 -8.66
CA TYR A 263 1.99 24.44 -10.10
C TYR A 263 0.80 25.03 -10.87
N GLY A 264 -0.35 25.17 -10.22
CA GLY A 264 -1.57 25.70 -10.79
C GLY A 264 -2.47 24.64 -11.43
N TRP A 265 -3.77 24.94 -11.47
CA TRP A 265 -4.79 24.00 -11.92
C TRP A 265 -4.66 23.60 -13.41
N LYS A 266 -4.22 24.52 -14.28
CA LYS A 266 -4.05 24.23 -15.72
C LYS A 266 -3.00 23.15 -15.96
N LYS A 267 -1.82 23.28 -15.34
CA LYS A 267 -0.73 22.29 -15.48
C LYS A 267 -1.12 20.96 -14.87
N THR A 268 -1.78 21.01 -13.72
CA THR A 268 -2.34 19.83 -13.04
C THR A 268 -3.30 19.09 -13.97
N ALA A 269 -4.32 19.77 -14.52
CA ALA A 269 -5.28 19.17 -15.43
C ALA A 269 -4.62 18.54 -16.68
N ILE A 270 -3.60 19.18 -17.26
CA ILE A 270 -2.85 18.62 -18.41
C ILE A 270 -2.09 17.36 -18.01
N TRP A 271 -1.40 17.37 -16.86
CA TRP A 271 -0.68 16.20 -16.36
C TRP A 271 -1.63 15.03 -16.08
N PHE A 272 -2.73 15.30 -15.38
CA PHE A 272 -3.75 14.29 -15.09
C PHE A 272 -4.38 13.76 -16.37
N GLY A 273 -4.73 14.63 -17.33
CA GLY A 273 -5.28 14.22 -18.62
C GLY A 273 -4.32 13.35 -19.43
N LEU A 274 -3.03 13.68 -19.45
CA LEU A 274 -2.00 12.86 -20.06
C LEU A 274 -1.92 11.48 -19.41
N MET A 275 -1.80 11.45 -18.07
CA MET A 275 -1.68 10.19 -17.35
C MET A 275 -2.92 9.32 -17.52
N LEU A 276 -4.11 9.92 -17.46
CA LEU A 276 -5.38 9.27 -17.74
C LEU A 276 -5.40 8.62 -19.13
N GLY A 277 -5.02 9.38 -20.15
CA GLY A 277 -4.99 8.89 -21.53
C GLY A 277 -4.05 7.70 -21.72
N PHE A 278 -2.83 7.78 -21.20
CA PHE A 278 -1.85 6.68 -21.32
C PHE A 278 -2.23 5.46 -20.49
N VAL A 279 -2.68 5.64 -19.25
CA VAL A 279 -3.09 4.52 -18.39
C VAL A 279 -4.30 3.79 -18.98
N ILE A 280 -5.30 4.53 -19.51
CA ILE A 280 -6.44 3.92 -20.22
C ILE A 280 -5.98 3.22 -21.51
N ALA A 281 -5.09 3.83 -22.28
CA ALA A 281 -4.59 3.19 -23.50
C ALA A 281 -3.85 1.88 -23.19
N PHE A 282 -3.01 1.86 -22.16
CA PHE A 282 -2.33 0.64 -21.71
C PHE A 282 -3.31 -0.36 -21.13
N SER A 283 -4.32 0.06 -20.35
CA SER A 283 -5.29 -0.86 -19.76
C SER A 283 -6.05 -1.65 -20.81
N TYR A 284 -6.52 -1.01 -21.89
CA TYR A 284 -7.12 -1.71 -23.02
C TYR A 284 -6.11 -2.54 -23.81
N GLY A 285 -4.86 -2.09 -23.91
CA GLY A 285 -3.79 -2.80 -24.60
C GLY A 285 -3.38 -4.12 -23.91
N ILE A 286 -3.39 -4.15 -22.58
CA ILE A 286 -2.97 -5.32 -21.79
C ILE A 286 -4.12 -6.28 -21.45
N GLU A 287 -5.37 -5.84 -21.60
CA GLU A 287 -6.57 -6.63 -21.28
C GLU A 287 -6.55 -8.01 -21.98
N ARG A 288 -6.43 -8.04 -23.31
CA ARG A 288 -6.45 -9.28 -24.10
C ARG A 288 -5.21 -10.18 -23.92
N PRO A 289 -3.97 -9.67 -23.96
CA PRO A 289 -2.79 -10.54 -23.90
C PRO A 289 -2.57 -11.19 -22.53
N LEU A 290 -3.02 -10.55 -21.45
CA LEU A 290 -2.77 -11.04 -20.09
C LEU A 290 -3.97 -11.81 -19.49
N TYR A 291 -5.13 -11.83 -20.14
CA TYR A 291 -6.34 -12.45 -19.57
C TYR A 291 -6.17 -13.97 -19.37
N PRO A 292 -6.35 -14.50 -18.15
CA PRO A 292 -6.24 -15.93 -17.90
C PRO A 292 -7.42 -16.67 -18.50
N ARG A 293 -7.15 -17.54 -19.49
CA ARG A 293 -8.17 -18.38 -20.16
C ARG A 293 -8.61 -19.61 -19.35
N GLU A 294 -8.03 -19.80 -18.18
CA GLU A 294 -8.18 -21.00 -17.34
C GLU A 294 -9.19 -20.82 -16.19
N ILE A 295 -9.79 -19.63 -16.07
CA ILE A 295 -10.67 -19.23 -14.96
C ILE A 295 -12.09 -19.10 -15.49
N GLU A 296 -13.05 -19.78 -14.85
CA GLU A 296 -14.47 -19.54 -15.10
C GLU A 296 -14.84 -18.18 -14.48
N PRO A 297 -15.39 -17.23 -15.25
CA PRO A 297 -15.75 -15.93 -14.71
C PRO A 297 -16.81 -16.08 -13.62
N ALA A 298 -16.56 -15.49 -12.46
CA ALA A 298 -17.57 -15.42 -11.41
C ALA A 298 -18.46 -14.19 -11.65
N ASP A 299 -19.77 -14.35 -11.41
CA ASP A 299 -20.76 -13.31 -11.71
C ASP A 299 -20.72 -12.08 -10.76
N HIS A 300 -19.91 -12.12 -9.70
CA HIS A 300 -19.79 -11.03 -8.72
C HIS A 300 -18.45 -11.04 -7.97
N THR A 301 -18.03 -9.90 -7.41
CA THR A 301 -16.85 -9.75 -6.55
C THR A 301 -17.08 -8.81 -5.38
N HIS A 302 -16.62 -9.18 -4.20
CA HIS A 302 -16.68 -8.34 -2.99
C HIS A 302 -15.48 -7.41 -2.82
N ALA A 303 -14.51 -7.43 -3.77
CA ALA A 303 -13.28 -6.66 -3.68
C ALA A 303 -13.49 -5.14 -3.48
N PHE A 304 -14.60 -4.62 -4.01
CA PHE A 304 -14.87 -3.18 -4.06
C PHE A 304 -15.81 -2.70 -2.95
N ASP A 305 -16.31 -3.60 -2.10
CA ASP A 305 -17.22 -3.23 -1.02
C ASP A 305 -16.57 -2.26 -0.04
N THR A 306 -15.23 -2.25 0.07
CA THR A 306 -14.47 -1.28 0.87
C THR A 306 -14.65 0.18 0.42
N TYR A 307 -15.00 0.42 -0.84
CA TYR A 307 -15.32 1.77 -1.33
C TYR A 307 -16.78 2.14 -1.17
N CYS A 308 -17.65 1.14 -1.02
CA CYS A 308 -19.08 1.32 -0.90
C CYS A 308 -19.50 1.70 0.52
N GLN A 309 -20.73 2.20 0.60
CA GLN A 309 -21.40 2.53 1.84
C GLN A 309 -21.57 1.29 2.73
N PRO A 310 -20.99 1.27 3.95
CA PRO A 310 -20.96 0.08 4.80
C PRO A 310 -22.28 -0.22 5.54
N PHE A 311 -23.26 0.67 5.44
CA PHE A 311 -24.55 0.56 6.13
C PHE A 311 -25.72 0.53 5.14
N LEU A 312 -26.50 -0.55 5.20
CA LEU A 312 -27.66 -0.77 4.33
C LEU A 312 -28.80 0.21 4.64
N PRO A 313 -29.58 0.63 3.63
CA PRO A 313 -30.79 1.43 3.85
C PRO A 313 -31.83 0.62 4.65
N GLY A 314 -32.41 1.21 5.69
CA GLY A 314 -33.51 0.60 6.46
C GLY A 314 -33.08 -0.38 7.57
N PHE A 315 -31.78 -0.70 7.67
CA PHE A 315 -31.25 -1.63 8.68
C PHE A 315 -30.21 -0.93 9.56
N PRO A 316 -30.62 -0.08 10.52
CA PRO A 316 -29.70 0.51 11.47
C PRO A 316 -29.13 -0.57 12.40
N PRO A 317 -27.83 -0.49 12.77
CA PRO A 317 -27.24 -1.45 13.69
C PRO A 317 -27.93 -1.41 15.07
N PRO A 318 -28.14 -2.56 15.73
CA PRO A 318 -28.94 -2.67 16.95
C PRO A 318 -28.36 -1.86 18.12
N ASN A 319 -27.04 -1.72 18.18
CA ASN A 319 -26.33 -0.96 19.23
C ASN A 319 -25.98 0.48 18.81
N GLY A 320 -26.53 0.96 17.68
CA GLY A 320 -26.22 2.26 17.11
C GLY A 320 -24.91 2.28 16.31
N TYR A 321 -24.77 3.29 15.44
CA TYR A 321 -23.63 3.40 14.53
C TYR A 321 -22.27 3.49 15.24
N PRO A 322 -22.07 4.26 16.33
CA PRO A 322 -20.76 4.36 16.96
C PRO A 322 -20.24 3.03 17.52
N ALA A 323 -21.13 2.22 18.12
CA ALA A 323 -20.76 0.93 18.68
C ALA A 323 -20.37 -0.07 17.58
N GLU A 324 -21.14 -0.07 16.47
CA GLU A 324 -20.85 -0.90 15.31
C GLU A 324 -19.53 -0.50 14.63
N ILE A 325 -19.27 0.81 14.52
CA ILE A 325 -17.99 1.33 14.00
C ILE A 325 -16.83 0.88 14.89
N ALA A 326 -16.95 1.03 16.20
CA ALA A 326 -15.90 0.60 17.13
C ALA A 326 -15.65 -0.91 17.04
N LEU A 327 -16.70 -1.72 16.87
CA LEU A 327 -16.59 -3.16 16.67
C LEU A 327 -15.87 -3.50 15.36
N LYS A 328 -16.28 -2.90 14.24
CA LYS A 328 -15.67 -3.11 12.93
C LYS A 328 -14.20 -2.68 12.91
N LEU A 329 -13.89 -1.49 13.45
CA LEU A 329 -12.51 -1.02 13.58
C LEU A 329 -11.69 -1.99 14.43
N ARG A 330 -12.19 -2.45 15.58
CA ARG A 330 -11.45 -3.39 16.43
C ARG A 330 -11.20 -4.74 15.76
N ARG A 331 -12.11 -5.20 14.89
CA ARG A 331 -11.97 -6.49 14.17
C ARG A 331 -11.00 -6.40 13.00
N GLU A 332 -11.01 -5.29 12.27
CA GLU A 332 -10.22 -5.14 11.03
C GLU A 332 -8.85 -4.51 11.25
N THR A 333 -8.66 -3.72 12.33
CA THR A 333 -7.40 -3.00 12.57
C THR A 333 -6.29 -3.96 12.96
N GLN A 334 -5.16 -3.89 12.26
CA GLN A 334 -4.01 -4.73 12.54
C GLN A 334 -3.08 -4.11 13.60
N PRO A 335 -2.28 -4.90 14.35
CA PRO A 335 -1.44 -4.37 15.43
C PRO A 335 -0.46 -3.27 14.98
N HIS A 336 0.11 -3.39 13.79
CA HIS A 336 1.06 -2.42 13.25
C HIS A 336 0.40 -1.10 12.83
N GLU A 337 -0.88 -1.12 12.47
CA GLU A 337 -1.68 0.09 12.18
C GLU A 337 -1.89 0.90 13.46
N ILE A 338 -2.19 0.22 14.58
CA ILE A 338 -2.34 0.86 15.90
C ILE A 338 -1.02 1.48 16.35
N ILE A 339 0.09 0.74 16.25
CA ILE A 339 1.43 1.25 16.62
C ILE A 339 1.79 2.46 15.75
N GLY A 340 1.55 2.38 14.44
CA GLY A 340 1.76 3.49 13.51
C GLY A 340 0.92 4.72 13.87
N ALA A 341 -0.36 4.54 14.15
CA ALA A 341 -1.28 5.62 14.53
C ALA A 341 -0.87 6.26 15.87
N ALA A 342 -0.48 5.46 16.87
CA ALA A 342 0.00 5.95 18.15
C ALA A 342 1.29 6.78 18.00
N ALA A 343 2.25 6.29 17.21
CA ALA A 343 3.49 7.02 16.93
C ALA A 343 3.24 8.34 16.19
N LEU A 344 2.33 8.35 15.20
CA LEU A 344 1.92 9.58 14.52
C LEU A 344 1.23 10.56 15.46
N LEU A 345 0.39 10.08 16.38
CA LEU A 345 -0.27 10.94 17.37
C LEU A 345 0.77 11.61 18.28
N VAL A 346 1.78 10.87 18.74
CA VAL A 346 2.89 11.43 19.53
C VAL A 346 3.65 12.49 18.74
N LEU A 347 3.97 12.23 17.47
CA LEU A 347 4.62 13.21 16.61
C LEU A 347 3.76 14.45 16.39
N ALA A 348 2.45 14.28 16.17
CA ALA A 348 1.51 15.36 15.97
C ALA A 348 1.34 16.22 17.24
N ILE A 349 1.27 15.61 18.42
CA ILE A 349 1.24 16.32 19.71
C ILE A 349 2.53 17.13 19.88
N GLY A 350 3.69 16.52 19.63
CA GLY A 350 4.99 17.21 19.68
C GLY A 350 5.07 18.36 18.67
N GLY A 351 4.60 18.15 17.45
CA GLY A 351 4.54 19.16 16.39
C GLY A 351 3.61 20.33 16.73
N ALA A 352 2.44 20.04 17.30
CA ALA A 352 1.49 21.05 17.75
C ALA A 352 2.07 21.88 18.91
N ALA A 353 2.70 21.23 19.89
CA ALA A 353 3.41 21.90 20.96
C ALA A 353 4.52 22.80 20.41
N LEU A 354 5.34 22.33 19.47
CA LEU A 354 6.38 23.15 18.83
C LEU A 354 5.79 24.32 18.03
N ARG A 355 4.63 24.17 17.41
CA ARG A 355 3.95 25.24 16.68
C ARG A 355 3.43 26.35 17.61
N ILE A 356 2.98 25.99 18.82
CA ILE A 356 2.47 26.91 19.83
C ILE A 356 3.62 27.58 20.60
N PHE A 357 4.58 26.79 21.08
CA PHE A 357 5.63 27.25 22.00
C PHE A 357 6.94 27.67 21.31
N ASP A 358 7.23 27.17 20.11
CA ASP A 358 8.42 27.55 19.32
C ASP A 358 8.06 27.95 17.87
N PRO A 359 7.21 28.98 17.67
CA PRO A 359 6.84 29.45 16.33
C PRO A 359 8.04 30.04 15.58
N SER A 360 9.05 30.55 16.29
CA SER A 360 10.26 31.17 15.72
C SER A 360 11.42 30.21 15.45
N GLN A 361 11.19 28.89 15.56
CA GLN A 361 12.19 27.84 15.26
C GLN A 361 13.51 27.97 16.06
N ARG A 362 13.43 28.46 17.30
CA ARG A 362 14.59 28.66 18.18
C ARG A 362 15.25 27.34 18.55
N VAL A 363 14.47 26.27 18.72
CA VAL A 363 15.00 24.95 19.06
C VAL A 363 15.83 24.39 17.91
N GLU A 364 15.34 24.58 16.68
CA GLU A 364 16.06 24.21 15.47
C GLU A 364 17.34 25.04 15.29
N ALA A 365 17.24 26.36 15.47
CA ALA A 365 18.41 27.24 15.42
C ALA A 365 19.45 26.88 16.48
N TRP A 366 19.03 26.45 17.67
CA TRP A 366 19.92 25.98 18.74
C TRP A 366 20.61 24.66 18.38
N LEU A 367 19.87 23.69 17.83
CA LEU A 367 20.46 22.43 17.38
C LEU A 367 21.46 22.62 16.25
N ALA A 368 21.21 23.59 15.35
CA ALA A 368 22.09 23.92 14.24
C ALA A 368 23.28 24.81 14.62
N ARG A 369 23.44 25.20 15.90
CA ARG A 369 24.62 25.96 16.33
C ARG A 369 25.88 25.12 16.15
N PRO A 370 26.93 25.63 15.49
CA PRO A 370 28.23 24.99 15.42
C PRO A 370 28.70 24.58 16.82
N ARG A 371 29.23 23.38 16.94
CA ARG A 371 29.88 22.92 18.17
C ARG A 371 31.38 23.13 17.99
N ASP A 372 32.07 23.67 19.00
CA ASP A 372 33.53 23.84 18.93
C ASP A 372 34.21 22.47 18.81
N GLU A 373 34.61 22.11 17.60
CA GLU A 373 35.23 20.81 17.26
C GLU A 373 36.57 20.58 17.99
N ALA A 374 37.20 21.64 18.51
CA ALA A 374 38.47 21.61 19.21
C ALA A 374 38.46 20.86 20.58
N THR A 375 37.29 20.39 21.05
CA THR A 375 37.13 19.82 22.41
C THR A 375 36.79 18.32 22.45
N LEU A 376 36.67 17.65 21.30
CA LEU A 376 36.31 16.23 21.26
C LEU A 376 37.57 15.34 21.23
N PRO A 377 37.69 14.32 22.12
CA PRO A 377 38.83 13.43 22.12
C PRO A 377 38.84 12.56 20.86
N ALA A 378 39.80 12.81 19.97
CA ALA A 378 39.98 12.07 18.72
C ALA A 378 40.48 10.64 18.98
N GLY A 379 39.54 9.73 19.24
CA GLY A 379 39.81 8.30 19.28
C GLY A 379 39.97 7.72 17.86
N ARG A 380 40.66 6.59 17.73
CA ARG A 380 40.87 5.89 16.45
C ARG A 380 39.56 5.46 15.75
N TRP A 381 38.45 5.45 16.49
CA TRP A 381 37.09 5.13 16.03
C TRP A 381 36.18 6.36 15.91
N ASP A 382 36.67 7.57 16.18
CA ASP A 382 35.90 8.82 16.09
C ASP A 382 35.92 9.35 14.64
N ILE A 383 35.35 8.56 13.73
CA ILE A 383 35.29 8.87 12.30
C ILE A 383 34.05 9.73 12.02
N VAL A 384 34.27 10.93 11.51
CA VAL A 384 33.21 11.86 11.14
C VAL A 384 32.54 11.40 9.84
N LEU A 385 31.35 10.81 9.94
CA LEU A 385 30.57 10.40 8.77
C LEU A 385 29.81 11.59 8.14
N PRO A 386 29.94 11.81 6.83
CA PRO A 386 29.16 12.81 6.10
C PRO A 386 27.66 12.52 6.18
N GLY A 387 26.84 13.58 6.24
CA GLY A 387 25.38 13.47 6.26
C GLY A 387 24.79 12.58 5.15
N PRO A 388 25.19 12.76 3.88
CA PRO A 388 24.67 11.93 2.78
C PRO A 388 24.97 10.44 2.93
N VAL A 389 26.11 10.07 3.50
CA VAL A 389 26.46 8.65 3.76
C VAL A 389 25.52 8.06 4.79
N LEU A 390 25.26 8.79 5.88
CA LEU A 390 24.28 8.38 6.89
C LEU A 390 22.87 8.32 6.31
N ALA A 391 22.51 9.25 5.43
CA ALA A 391 21.20 9.25 4.78
C ALA A 391 21.01 7.99 3.92
N VAL A 392 21.99 7.66 3.07
CA VAL A 392 21.95 6.44 2.24
C VAL A 392 21.92 5.20 3.12
N ALA A 393 22.71 5.16 4.21
CA ALA A 393 22.65 4.06 5.18
C ALA A 393 21.27 3.96 5.85
N SER A 394 20.65 5.08 6.26
CA SER A 394 19.31 5.09 6.83
C SER A 394 18.24 4.62 5.82
N LEU A 395 18.32 5.06 4.56
CA LEU A 395 17.43 4.59 3.51
C LEU A 395 17.63 3.08 3.25
N ALA A 396 18.88 2.61 3.20
CA ALA A 396 19.19 1.18 3.07
C ALA A 396 18.65 0.35 4.24
N VAL A 397 18.71 0.89 5.47
CA VAL A 397 18.09 0.27 6.64
C VAL A 397 16.56 0.19 6.49
N ILE A 398 15.90 1.25 6.01
CA ILE A 398 14.45 1.22 5.74
C ILE A 398 14.10 0.14 4.70
N VAL A 399 14.89 0.02 3.63
CA VAL A 399 14.71 -1.06 2.64
C VAL A 399 14.94 -2.43 3.27
N ALA A 400 15.99 -2.60 4.08
CA ALA A 400 16.26 -3.86 4.77
C ALA A 400 15.13 -4.26 5.73
N PHE A 401 14.55 -3.30 6.47
CA PHE A 401 13.38 -3.52 7.30
C PHE A 401 12.14 -3.88 6.47
N SER A 402 11.95 -3.27 5.29
CA SER A 402 10.88 -3.64 4.37
C SER A 402 11.04 -5.08 3.86
N VAL A 403 12.26 -5.49 3.48
CA VAL A 403 12.57 -6.87 3.09
C VAL A 403 12.35 -7.83 4.26
N MET A 404 12.80 -7.50 5.47
CA MET A 404 12.52 -8.30 6.66
C MET A 404 11.00 -8.41 6.93
N GLY A 405 10.26 -7.32 6.71
CA GLY A 405 8.80 -7.30 6.76
C GLY A 405 8.17 -8.29 5.78
N CYS A 406 8.76 -8.48 4.59
CA CYS A 406 8.35 -9.52 3.64
C CYS A 406 8.50 -10.92 4.24
N PHE A 407 9.65 -11.23 4.85
CA PHE A 407 9.88 -12.53 5.48
C PHE A 407 9.00 -12.78 6.72
N ALA A 408 8.62 -11.71 7.43
CA ALA A 408 7.69 -11.78 8.56
C ALA A 408 6.24 -11.98 8.10
N TYR A 409 5.82 -11.32 7.02
CA TYR A 409 4.47 -11.47 6.46
C TYR A 409 4.26 -12.81 5.76
N TYR A 410 5.32 -13.35 5.14
CA TYR A 410 5.36 -14.68 4.54
C TYR A 410 6.21 -15.62 5.39
N PRO A 411 5.65 -16.19 6.48
CA PRO A 411 6.39 -17.02 7.40
C PRO A 411 6.88 -18.32 6.75
N SER A 412 7.64 -19.09 7.52
CA SER A 412 8.14 -20.40 7.08
C SER A 412 6.98 -21.36 6.79
N ALA A 413 7.24 -22.43 6.02
CA ALA A 413 6.20 -23.39 5.69
C ALA A 413 5.68 -24.15 6.93
N SER A 414 6.56 -24.45 7.89
CA SER A 414 6.17 -25.07 9.17
C SER A 414 5.20 -24.21 9.98
N GLU A 415 5.52 -22.93 10.13
CA GLU A 415 4.69 -21.95 10.85
C GLU A 415 3.37 -21.70 10.11
N SER A 416 3.42 -21.56 8.79
CA SER A 416 2.22 -21.39 7.96
C SER A 416 1.29 -22.61 8.03
N ILE A 417 1.82 -23.83 8.09
CA ILE A 417 1.01 -25.06 8.23
C ILE A 417 0.34 -25.15 9.60
N GLU A 418 1.01 -24.65 10.64
CA GLU A 418 0.49 -24.62 12.01
C GLU A 418 -0.68 -23.63 12.12
N GLU A 419 -0.48 -22.39 11.67
CA GLU A 419 -1.54 -21.38 11.61
C GLU A 419 -2.71 -21.82 10.71
N LEU A 420 -2.39 -22.42 9.56
CA LEU A 420 -3.41 -22.98 8.68
C LEU A 420 -4.18 -24.13 9.32
N ARG A 421 -3.55 -24.92 10.22
CA ARG A 421 -4.24 -25.98 10.97
C ARG A 421 -5.30 -25.41 11.90
N LEU A 422 -4.92 -24.37 12.65
CA LEU A 422 -5.81 -23.70 13.59
C LEU A 422 -6.98 -23.07 12.83
N ALA A 423 -6.68 -22.26 11.81
CA ALA A 423 -7.70 -21.63 10.97
C ALA A 423 -8.63 -22.66 10.31
N ASN A 424 -8.07 -23.75 9.76
CA ASN A 424 -8.87 -24.81 9.15
C ASN A 424 -9.81 -25.45 10.17
N SER A 425 -9.36 -25.67 11.41
CA SER A 425 -10.19 -26.30 12.44
C SER A 425 -11.38 -25.42 12.80
N GLU A 426 -11.16 -24.11 12.98
CA GLU A 426 -12.20 -23.11 13.25
C GLU A 426 -13.18 -22.95 12.08
N ALA A 427 -12.67 -22.92 10.85
CA ALA A 427 -13.49 -22.81 9.64
C ALA A 427 -14.44 -24.01 9.50
N MET A 428 -13.92 -25.23 9.70
CA MET A 428 -14.75 -26.43 9.63
C MET A 428 -15.77 -26.50 10.77
N ASP A 429 -15.38 -26.11 11.99
CA ASP A 429 -16.29 -26.08 13.14
C ASP A 429 -17.45 -25.10 12.93
N GLY A 430 -17.16 -23.89 12.45
CA GLY A 430 -18.17 -22.89 12.09
C GLY A 430 -19.15 -23.41 11.05
N ALA A 431 -18.65 -24.08 10.00
CA ALA A 431 -19.48 -24.65 8.95
C ALA A 431 -20.35 -25.81 9.46
N MET A 432 -19.80 -26.70 10.30
CA MET A 432 -20.53 -27.84 10.86
C MET A 432 -21.58 -27.44 11.91
N THR A 433 -21.35 -26.36 12.65
CA THR A 433 -22.23 -25.90 13.73
C THR A 433 -23.26 -24.85 13.28
N ARG A 434 -23.29 -24.51 11.98
CA ARG A 434 -24.14 -23.45 11.38
C ARG A 434 -23.93 -22.06 11.99
N HIS A 435 -22.74 -21.78 12.49
CA HIS A 435 -22.33 -20.42 12.81
C HIS A 435 -21.78 -19.76 11.54
N ALA A 436 -22.67 -19.35 10.63
CA ALA A 436 -22.30 -18.77 9.33
C ALA A 436 -21.28 -17.62 9.50
N ALA A 437 -21.54 -16.68 10.41
CA ALA A 437 -20.61 -15.60 10.71
C ALA A 437 -19.22 -16.05 11.21
N HIS A 438 -19.11 -17.22 11.84
CA HIS A 438 -17.81 -17.80 12.25
C HIS A 438 -17.11 -18.43 11.05
N ALA A 439 -17.84 -19.19 10.23
CA ALA A 439 -17.31 -19.79 9.01
C ALA A 439 -16.86 -18.74 7.98
N GLU A 440 -17.70 -17.73 7.71
CA GLU A 440 -17.40 -16.57 6.85
C GLU A 440 -16.17 -15.78 7.32
N HIS A 441 -15.84 -15.85 8.61
CA HIS A 441 -14.60 -15.24 9.12
C HIS A 441 -13.37 -16.13 8.86
N TRP A 442 -13.46 -17.42 9.15
CA TRP A 442 -12.31 -18.32 9.15
C TRP A 442 -11.98 -18.96 7.80
N ILE A 443 -12.96 -19.14 6.91
CA ILE A 443 -12.71 -19.68 5.57
C ILE A 443 -11.77 -18.76 4.76
N PRO A 444 -11.99 -17.43 4.69
CA PRO A 444 -11.06 -16.51 4.02
C PRO A 444 -9.66 -16.48 4.66
N LEU A 445 -9.58 -16.65 6.00
CA LEU A 445 -8.30 -16.77 6.71
C LEU A 445 -7.52 -18.01 6.27
N CYS A 446 -8.20 -19.16 6.09
CA CYS A 446 -7.57 -20.37 5.55
C CYS A 446 -7.02 -20.15 4.14
N GLN A 447 -7.81 -19.51 3.27
CA GLN A 447 -7.36 -19.19 1.91
C GLN A 447 -6.14 -18.24 1.93
N SER A 448 -6.15 -17.24 2.81
CA SER A 448 -5.04 -16.30 3.01
C SER A 448 -3.75 -17.00 3.43
N TRP A 449 -3.84 -17.87 4.46
CA TRP A 449 -2.69 -18.64 4.94
C TRP A 449 -2.16 -19.63 3.89
N ASN A 450 -3.04 -20.30 3.14
CA ASN A 450 -2.64 -21.18 2.03
C ASN A 450 -1.86 -20.42 0.93
N ARG A 451 -2.24 -19.18 0.63
CA ARG A 451 -1.52 -18.32 -0.33
C ARG A 451 -0.15 -17.89 0.22
N ARG A 452 -0.11 -17.42 1.47
CA ARG A 452 1.14 -17.00 2.13
C ARG A 452 2.14 -18.14 2.24
N LEU A 453 1.65 -19.36 2.49
CA LEU A 453 2.46 -20.58 2.57
C LEU A 453 3.28 -20.82 1.30
N LEU A 454 2.65 -20.80 0.13
CA LEU A 454 3.37 -21.04 -1.14
C LEU A 454 4.48 -20.01 -1.39
N VAL A 455 4.26 -18.77 -0.97
CA VAL A 455 5.20 -17.68 -1.22
C VAL A 455 6.28 -17.64 -0.15
N GLY A 456 5.94 -17.93 1.09
CA GLY A 456 6.90 -18.17 2.17
C GLY A 456 7.87 -19.31 1.84
N MET A 457 7.40 -20.35 1.15
CA MET A 457 8.25 -21.40 0.56
C MET A 457 9.14 -20.80 -0.53
N TYR A 458 8.57 -20.19 -1.57
CA TYR A 458 9.32 -19.63 -2.70
C TYR A 458 10.44 -18.65 -2.26
N LEU A 459 10.18 -17.78 -1.30
CA LEU A 459 11.17 -16.82 -0.78
C LEU A 459 12.39 -17.49 -0.14
N ARG A 460 12.22 -18.68 0.43
CA ARG A 460 13.27 -19.40 1.18
C ARG A 460 13.98 -20.44 0.32
N SER A 461 13.27 -21.13 -0.58
CA SER A 461 13.80 -22.20 -1.43
C SER A 461 14.03 -21.80 -2.88
N GLY A 462 13.54 -20.63 -3.32
CA GLY A 462 13.60 -20.16 -4.71
C GLY A 462 12.69 -20.92 -5.68
N THR A 463 12.04 -22.01 -5.25
CA THR A 463 11.14 -22.84 -6.07
C THR A 463 10.06 -23.49 -5.20
N VAL A 464 8.91 -23.78 -5.81
CA VAL A 464 7.83 -24.56 -5.19
C VAL A 464 7.52 -25.73 -6.10
N SER A 465 7.45 -26.94 -5.56
CA SER A 465 7.10 -28.13 -6.32
C SER A 465 5.71 -28.02 -6.95
N ASP A 466 5.57 -28.40 -8.21
CA ASP A 466 4.28 -28.39 -8.91
C ASP A 466 3.24 -29.30 -8.23
N TYR A 467 3.70 -30.36 -7.56
CA TYR A 467 2.85 -31.20 -6.73
C TYR A 467 2.25 -30.43 -5.55
N VAL A 468 3.05 -29.60 -4.87
CA VAL A 468 2.58 -28.75 -3.76
C VAL A 468 1.64 -27.67 -4.27
N ARG A 469 1.96 -27.02 -5.40
CA ARG A 469 1.06 -26.06 -6.05
C ARG A 469 -0.30 -26.67 -6.39
N MET A 470 -0.31 -27.87 -6.96
CA MET A 470 -1.55 -28.58 -7.28
C MET A 470 -2.37 -28.90 -6.02
N LYS A 471 -1.74 -29.39 -4.95
CA LYS A 471 -2.44 -29.68 -3.69
C LYS A 471 -2.99 -28.41 -3.02
N SER A 472 -2.24 -27.31 -3.10
CA SER A 472 -2.68 -26.02 -2.58
C SER A 472 -3.87 -25.47 -3.36
N LYS A 473 -3.87 -25.62 -4.70
CA LYS A 473 -5.01 -25.27 -5.55
C LYS A 473 -6.25 -26.09 -5.17
N ILE A 474 -6.13 -27.42 -5.10
CA ILE A 474 -7.25 -28.30 -4.70
C ILE A 474 -7.83 -27.87 -3.35
N TYR A 475 -6.98 -27.61 -2.35
CA TYR A 475 -7.45 -27.19 -1.04
C TYR A 475 -8.18 -25.84 -1.08
N ARG A 476 -7.66 -24.87 -1.83
CA ARG A 476 -8.32 -23.58 -2.04
C ARG A 476 -9.70 -23.75 -2.71
N ASP A 477 -9.77 -24.51 -3.79
CA ASP A 477 -11.02 -24.70 -4.54
C ASP A 477 -12.08 -25.40 -3.66
N GLN A 478 -11.67 -26.27 -2.72
CA GLN A 478 -12.59 -26.86 -1.73
C GLN A 478 -13.07 -25.88 -0.66
N LEU A 479 -12.21 -24.93 -0.25
CA LEU A 479 -12.59 -23.86 0.68
C LEU A 479 -13.57 -22.88 0.04
N GLU A 480 -13.37 -22.54 -1.23
CA GLU A 480 -14.24 -21.67 -2.01
C GLU A 480 -15.64 -22.29 -2.16
N LEU A 481 -15.73 -23.58 -2.53
CA LEU A 481 -17.01 -24.28 -2.54
C LEU A 481 -17.69 -24.24 -1.16
N LEU A 482 -16.93 -24.45 -0.08
CA LEU A 482 -17.47 -24.41 1.28
C LEU A 482 -17.97 -23.00 1.65
N GLU A 483 -17.29 -21.95 1.20
CA GLU A 483 -17.69 -20.56 1.39
C GLU A 483 -19.06 -20.31 0.76
N HIS A 484 -19.22 -20.64 -0.53
CA HIS A 484 -20.48 -20.51 -1.24
C HIS A 484 -21.63 -21.28 -0.57
N MET A 485 -21.38 -22.53 -0.17
CA MET A 485 -22.40 -23.33 0.52
C MET A 485 -22.81 -22.73 1.88
N VAL A 486 -21.89 -22.08 2.59
CA VAL A 486 -22.20 -21.40 3.85
C VAL A 486 -23.03 -20.13 3.59
N GLU A 487 -22.67 -19.37 2.56
CA GLU A 487 -23.39 -18.14 2.16
C GLU A 487 -24.82 -18.45 1.67
N ASP A 488 -24.99 -19.54 0.92
CA ASP A 488 -26.29 -19.97 0.37
C ASP A 488 -27.17 -20.72 1.40
N GLU A 489 -26.68 -20.88 2.64
CA GLU A 489 -27.34 -21.62 3.73
C GLU A 489 -27.71 -23.07 3.37
N ASP A 490 -26.82 -23.77 2.66
CA ASP A 490 -27.04 -25.13 2.17
C ASP A 490 -27.37 -26.17 3.27
N PRO A 491 -27.95 -27.34 2.90
CA PRO A 491 -28.34 -28.38 3.84
C PRO A 491 -27.19 -28.84 4.75
N PRO A 492 -27.45 -29.13 6.04
CA PRO A 492 -26.40 -29.42 7.03
C PRO A 492 -25.60 -30.69 6.73
N GLU A 493 -26.20 -31.68 6.07
CA GLU A 493 -25.50 -32.89 5.66
C GLU A 493 -24.48 -32.62 4.55
N GLU A 494 -24.81 -31.72 3.62
CA GLU A 494 -23.96 -31.32 2.51
C GLU A 494 -22.81 -30.45 2.99
N LEU A 495 -23.09 -29.45 3.84
CA LEU A 495 -22.07 -28.63 4.52
C LEU A 495 -21.07 -29.50 5.29
N ARG A 496 -21.56 -30.47 6.07
CA ARG A 496 -20.69 -31.38 6.83
C ARG A 496 -19.82 -32.24 5.90
N ARG A 497 -20.38 -32.73 4.79
CA ARG A 497 -19.64 -33.51 3.80
C ARG A 497 -18.57 -32.65 3.12
N GLN A 498 -18.88 -31.40 2.79
CA GLN A 498 -17.91 -30.49 2.18
C GLN A 498 -16.80 -30.11 3.16
N ALA A 499 -17.12 -29.80 4.42
CA ALA A 499 -16.13 -29.52 5.45
C ALA A 499 -15.14 -30.69 5.65
N LEU A 500 -15.62 -31.93 5.61
CA LEU A 500 -14.75 -33.12 5.65
C LEU A 500 -13.86 -33.22 4.40
N THR A 501 -14.37 -32.87 3.23
CA THR A 501 -13.59 -32.85 1.98
C THR A 501 -12.49 -31.79 2.03
N SER A 502 -12.80 -30.57 2.48
CA SER A 502 -11.83 -29.49 2.70
C SER A 502 -10.74 -29.89 3.70
N THR A 503 -11.11 -30.56 4.79
CA THR A 503 -10.14 -31.09 5.77
C THR A 503 -9.20 -32.13 5.16
N ARG A 504 -9.73 -33.05 4.33
CA ARG A 504 -8.88 -34.04 3.63
C ARG A 504 -7.92 -33.38 2.66
N ALA A 505 -8.36 -32.33 1.96
CA ALA A 505 -7.50 -31.56 1.06
C ALA A 505 -6.38 -30.84 1.84
N TYR A 506 -6.68 -30.24 3.00
CA TYR A 506 -5.66 -29.68 3.92
C TYR A 506 -4.63 -30.74 4.34
N LEU A 507 -5.08 -31.92 4.79
CA LEU A 507 -4.19 -33.00 5.22
C LEU A 507 -3.32 -33.55 4.07
N ALA A 508 -3.82 -33.52 2.83
CA ALA A 508 -3.05 -33.89 1.66
C ALA A 508 -1.99 -32.84 1.32
N LEU A 509 -2.32 -31.55 1.41
CA LEU A 509 -1.38 -30.44 1.25
C LEU A 509 -0.27 -30.49 2.33
N SER A 510 -0.65 -30.63 3.60
CA SER A 510 0.31 -30.68 4.71
C SER A 510 1.30 -31.84 4.57
N ARG A 511 0.83 -33.02 4.13
CA ARG A 511 1.72 -34.16 3.83
C ARG A 511 2.66 -33.88 2.66
N ALA A 512 2.15 -33.34 1.55
CA ALA A 512 2.95 -33.01 0.38
C ALA A 512 4.11 -32.05 0.71
N ILE A 513 3.87 -31.08 1.60
CA ILE A 513 4.91 -30.13 2.01
C ILE A 513 5.96 -30.81 2.90
N ARG A 514 5.53 -31.57 3.91
CA ARG A 514 6.46 -32.33 4.78
C ARG A 514 7.35 -33.28 4.00
N GLU A 515 6.80 -33.97 3.00
CA GLU A 515 7.56 -34.85 2.10
C GLU A 515 8.58 -34.08 1.24
N THR A 516 8.24 -32.86 0.84
CA THR A 516 9.12 -32.01 0.03
C THR A 516 10.25 -31.43 0.87
N GLU A 517 9.96 -30.96 2.09
CA GLU A 517 10.98 -30.48 3.04
C GLU A 517 11.95 -31.59 3.44
N ALA A 518 11.45 -32.81 3.71
CA ALA A 518 12.27 -33.96 4.03
C ALA A 518 13.21 -34.39 2.89
N LYS A 519 12.84 -34.13 1.63
CA LYS A 519 13.71 -34.39 0.47
C LYS A 519 14.77 -33.31 0.26
N SER A 520 14.54 -32.09 0.74
CA SER A 520 15.49 -30.97 0.61
C SER A 520 16.56 -30.93 1.70
N SER A 521 16.37 -31.67 2.80
CA SER A 521 17.32 -31.79 3.92
C SER A 521 18.29 -32.97 3.80
N LEU A 522 18.14 -33.77 2.74
CA LEU A 522 19.04 -34.84 2.30
C LEU A 522 19.87 -34.33 1.11
#